data_AF-A0A4P5UVA8-F1
#
_entry.id   AF-A0A4P5UVA8-F1
#
_cell.length_a   1.000
_cell.length_b   1.000
_cell.length_c   1.000
_cell.angle_alpha   90.00
_cell.angle_beta   90.00
_cell.angle_gamma   90.00
#
_symmetry.space_group_name_H-M   'P 1'
#
loop_
_entity.id
_entity.type
_entity.pdbx_description
1 polymer ?
#
loop_
_entity_poly.entity_id
_entity_poly.type
_entity_poly.pdbx_seq_one_letter_code
_entity_poly.pdbx_strand_id
1 'polypeptide(L)'
;MRKQFVLTSVVFFFTLLILGCGKKIDENASVEKLNKVDSTKTENVAEIIVQDTASRIAEIKDMYEEVQLLSKNKSNIECKKGKKIAKETPFEDSEEQSFEQTALFCQVNEQYSMYTANFNGHEWFNEYSIYLKDGNIFFVLQSGGAEACSDESRAYYDKKGNLITLITKSNDCDGGDFKKSKKIKKDKELKQYISSFNTTYNEIQEMINK
;
A
#
# COMPACT_ATOMS: atom_id res chain seq x y z
N MET A 1 -21.73 -31.70 -44.01
CA MET A 1 -22.08 -30.39 -44.59
C MET A 1 -20.96 -29.41 -44.26
N ARG A 2 -20.26 -28.92 -45.29
CA ARG A 2 -19.20 -27.90 -45.21
C ARG A 2 -19.83 -26.52 -45.15
N LYS A 3 -19.36 -25.63 -44.28
CA LYS A 3 -19.25 -24.19 -44.57
C LYS A 3 -17.97 -23.63 -43.95
N GLN A 4 -17.08 -23.22 -44.84
CA GLN A 4 -15.92 -22.36 -44.61
C GLN A 4 -16.38 -20.89 -44.65
N PHE A 5 -15.74 -20.02 -43.89
CA PHE A 5 -15.60 -18.57 -44.09
C PHE A 5 -14.30 -18.19 -43.38
N VAL A 6 -13.15 -18.09 -44.06
CA VAL A 6 -12.58 -16.98 -44.87
C VAL A 6 -12.28 -15.71 -44.05
N LEU A 7 -10.98 -15.43 -44.02
CA LEU A 7 -10.20 -14.27 -43.54
C LEU A 7 -10.78 -12.89 -43.87
N THR A 8 -10.38 -11.87 -43.08
CA THR A 8 -9.58 -10.73 -43.60
C THR A 8 -8.99 -9.88 -42.48
N SER A 9 -7.66 -9.77 -42.52
CA SER A 9 -6.82 -8.87 -41.74
C SER A 9 -6.94 -7.43 -42.24
N VAL A 10 -6.91 -6.44 -41.34
CA VAL A 10 -6.64 -5.05 -41.70
C VAL A 10 -5.57 -4.52 -40.76
N VAL A 11 -4.35 -4.42 -41.29
CA VAL A 11 -3.21 -3.72 -40.68
C VAL A 11 -3.24 -2.30 -41.24
N PHE A 12 -3.34 -1.29 -40.38
CA PHE A 12 -3.26 0.10 -40.79
C PHE A 12 -1.85 0.64 -40.48
N PHE A 13 -1.03 0.72 -41.53
CA PHE A 13 0.22 1.46 -41.57
C PHE A 13 -0.11 2.94 -41.81
N PHE A 14 0.32 3.84 -40.92
CA PHE A 14 0.37 5.27 -41.21
C PHE A 14 1.78 5.78 -40.89
N THR A 15 2.63 5.77 -41.92
CA THR A 15 3.83 6.59 -42.00
C THR A 15 3.52 7.78 -42.89
N LEU A 16 3.62 8.99 -42.36
CA LEU A 16 3.73 10.21 -43.16
C LEU A 16 5.00 10.97 -42.75
N LEU A 17 5.94 11.02 -43.68
CA LEU A 17 7.11 11.90 -43.72
C LEU A 17 6.66 13.33 -44.01
N ILE A 18 7.19 14.30 -43.27
CA ILE A 18 7.35 15.67 -43.77
C ILE A 18 8.81 16.10 -43.51
N LEU A 19 9.49 16.37 -44.63
CA LEU A 19 10.81 17.00 -44.75
C LEU A 19 10.72 18.50 -44.47
N GLY A 20 11.77 19.08 -43.88
CA GLY A 20 12.00 20.53 -43.84
C GLY A 20 13.37 20.90 -43.28
N CYS A 21 14.27 21.33 -44.18
CA CYS A 21 15.65 21.85 -44.01
C CYS A 21 15.84 22.81 -42.80
N GLY A 22 16.98 22.95 -42.13
CA GLY A 22 18.38 22.69 -42.43
C GLY A 22 19.21 23.97 -42.20
N LYS A 23 20.18 23.97 -41.26
CA LYS A 23 21.49 24.68 -41.44
C LYS A 23 22.49 24.42 -40.30
N LYS A 24 23.62 23.86 -40.76
CA LYS A 24 25.04 24.06 -40.43
C LYS A 24 25.60 23.75 -39.04
N ILE A 25 26.50 22.77 -39.11
CA ILE A 25 27.59 22.34 -38.24
C ILE A 25 28.62 23.46 -38.07
N ASP A 26 29.21 23.56 -36.88
CA ASP A 26 30.62 23.88 -36.71
C ASP A 26 31.30 22.76 -35.91
N GLU A 27 32.43 22.32 -36.44
CA GLU A 27 33.31 21.22 -36.03
C GLU A 27 34.43 21.71 -35.08
N ASN A 28 35.08 20.71 -34.44
CA ASN A 28 36.36 20.73 -33.69
C ASN A 28 36.21 20.95 -32.18
N ALA A 29 36.76 20.14 -31.27
CA ALA A 29 37.66 18.98 -31.27
C ALA A 29 37.42 18.28 -29.90
N SER A 30 37.68 17.00 -29.62
CA SER A 30 38.80 16.13 -29.97
C SER A 30 38.43 14.66 -29.69
N VAL A 31 38.69 13.81 -30.70
CA VAL A 31 38.88 12.35 -30.66
C VAL A 31 40.04 12.02 -29.70
N GLU A 32 39.99 11.04 -28.81
CA GLU A 32 40.37 9.62 -29.02
C GLU A 32 40.30 8.95 -27.62
N LYS A 33 39.65 7.81 -27.38
CA LYS A 33 40.08 6.48 -27.82
C LYS A 33 38.91 5.50 -27.82
N LEU A 34 38.76 4.83 -28.96
CA LEU A 34 38.05 3.57 -29.12
C LEU A 34 38.67 2.49 -28.22
N ASN A 35 37.81 1.64 -27.67
CA ASN A 35 38.03 0.20 -27.83
C ASN A 35 36.70 -0.47 -28.21
N LYS A 36 36.71 -1.04 -29.42
CA LYS A 36 35.72 -1.98 -29.95
C LYS A 36 35.46 -3.09 -28.94
N VAL A 37 34.18 -3.38 -28.67
CA VAL A 37 33.73 -4.76 -28.47
C VAL A 37 32.45 -4.97 -29.27
N ASP A 38 32.40 -6.17 -29.81
CA ASP A 38 31.55 -6.79 -30.80
C ASP A 38 30.04 -6.63 -30.64
N SER A 39 29.38 -6.57 -31.79
CA SER A 39 27.94 -6.77 -31.94
C SER A 39 27.66 -8.27 -31.86
N THR A 40 27.03 -8.72 -30.78
CA THR A 40 26.01 -9.80 -30.79
C THR A 40 25.61 -10.16 -29.35
N LYS A 41 24.56 -9.49 -28.84
CA LYS A 41 23.63 -10.10 -27.88
C LYS A 41 22.40 -9.22 -27.73
N THR A 42 21.31 -9.67 -28.32
CA THR A 42 19.97 -9.22 -27.94
C THR A 42 19.70 -9.74 -26.53
N GLU A 43 20.16 -9.02 -25.52
CA GLU A 43 19.69 -9.22 -24.16
C GLU A 43 18.40 -8.41 -24.01
N ASN A 44 17.32 -9.14 -23.73
CA ASN A 44 16.05 -8.63 -23.23
C ASN A 44 16.36 -7.92 -21.90
N VAL A 45 16.77 -6.65 -21.96
CA VAL A 45 16.83 -5.79 -20.79
C VAL A 45 15.40 -5.37 -20.52
N ALA A 46 14.65 -6.27 -19.86
CA ALA A 46 13.52 -5.84 -19.07
C ALA A 46 14.11 -4.90 -18.01
N GLU A 47 14.06 -3.62 -18.32
CA GLU A 47 14.43 -2.55 -17.41
C GLU A 47 13.61 -2.76 -16.13
N ILE A 48 14.26 -3.25 -15.09
CA ILE A 48 13.69 -3.28 -13.76
C ILE A 48 13.62 -1.82 -13.35
N ILE A 49 12.53 -1.15 -13.70
CA ILE A 49 12.26 0.21 -13.24
C ILE A 49 12.11 0.10 -11.72
N VAL A 50 13.18 0.43 -11.00
CA VAL A 50 13.16 0.63 -9.56
C VAL A 50 12.38 1.92 -9.33
N GLN A 51 11.08 1.81 -9.06
CA GLN A 51 10.25 2.95 -8.73
C GLN A 51 10.81 3.63 -7.47
N ASP A 52 11.00 4.95 -7.51
CA ASP A 52 11.46 5.68 -6.33
C ASP A 52 10.35 5.75 -5.26
N THR A 53 10.76 5.85 -4.01
CA THR A 53 9.84 5.85 -2.86
C THR A 53 8.83 6.99 -2.89
N ALA A 54 9.20 8.17 -3.38
CA ALA A 54 8.31 9.33 -3.38
C ALA A 54 7.18 9.16 -4.41
N SER A 55 7.52 8.73 -5.63
CA SER A 55 6.53 8.39 -6.66
C SER A 55 5.61 7.26 -6.21
N ARG A 56 6.15 6.24 -5.51
CA ARG A 56 5.32 5.16 -4.96
C ARG A 56 4.36 5.65 -3.88
N ILE A 57 4.78 6.58 -3.01
CA ILE A 57 3.89 7.17 -1.99
C ILE A 57 2.79 8.03 -2.65
N ALA A 58 3.11 8.76 -3.73
CA ALA A 58 2.10 9.50 -4.48
C ALA A 58 1.04 8.56 -5.06
N GLU A 59 1.47 7.49 -5.75
CA GLU A 59 0.57 6.44 -6.26
C GLU A 59 -0.31 5.84 -5.15
N ILE A 60 0.25 5.59 -3.96
CA ILE A 60 -0.52 5.08 -2.81
C ILE A 60 -1.61 6.05 -2.34
N LYS A 61 -1.35 7.35 -2.37
CA LYS A 61 -2.35 8.35 -2.00
C LYS A 61 -3.50 8.35 -3.01
N ASP A 62 -3.18 8.29 -4.30
CA ASP A 62 -4.18 8.21 -5.36
C ASP A 62 -5.04 6.93 -5.21
N MET A 63 -4.40 5.77 -4.95
CA MET A 63 -5.12 4.51 -4.69
C MET A 63 -6.00 4.60 -3.43
N TYR A 64 -5.52 5.25 -2.36
CA TYR A 64 -6.30 5.44 -1.15
C TYR A 64 -7.55 6.30 -1.42
N GLU A 65 -7.39 7.42 -2.12
CA GLU A 65 -8.50 8.29 -2.51
C GLU A 65 -9.52 7.56 -3.40
N GLU A 66 -9.05 6.76 -4.35
CA GLU A 66 -9.90 5.91 -5.18
C GLU A 66 -10.74 4.95 -4.33
N VAL A 67 -10.11 4.26 -3.38
CA VAL A 67 -10.83 3.36 -2.45
C VAL A 67 -11.88 4.14 -1.65
N GLN A 68 -11.56 5.33 -1.12
CA GLN A 68 -12.53 6.14 -0.39
C GLN A 68 -13.73 6.54 -1.25
N LEU A 69 -13.51 6.91 -2.51
CA LEU A 69 -14.58 7.28 -3.45
C LEU A 69 -15.46 6.07 -3.79
N LEU A 70 -14.85 4.93 -4.12
CA LEU A 70 -15.57 3.69 -4.43
C LEU A 70 -16.39 3.21 -3.22
N SER A 71 -15.85 3.38 -2.01
CA SER A 71 -16.51 2.96 -0.76
C SER A 71 -17.75 3.80 -0.44
N LYS A 72 -17.75 5.08 -0.80
CA LYS A 72 -18.91 5.98 -0.62
C LYS A 72 -19.99 5.77 -1.66
N ASN A 73 -19.60 5.46 -2.90
CA ASN A 73 -20.53 5.41 -4.04
C ASN A 73 -21.26 4.08 -4.19
N LYS A 74 -20.74 2.98 -3.62
CA LYS A 74 -21.41 1.69 -3.66
C LYS A 74 -22.28 1.49 -2.43
N SER A 75 -23.60 1.55 -2.63
CA SER A 75 -24.61 1.27 -1.61
C SER A 75 -24.61 -0.16 -1.07
N ASN A 76 -23.91 -1.11 -1.72
CA ASN A 76 -23.90 -2.53 -1.36
C ASN A 76 -22.48 -3.15 -1.40
N ILE A 77 -21.48 -2.54 -0.77
CA ILE A 77 -20.22 -3.26 -0.51
C ILE A 77 -20.52 -4.33 0.53
N GLU A 78 -20.49 -5.60 0.11
CA GLU A 78 -20.65 -6.72 1.02
C GLU A 78 -19.36 -6.87 1.85
N CYS A 79 -19.52 -6.77 3.16
CA CYS A 79 -18.43 -6.93 4.11
C CYS A 79 -18.65 -8.16 4.98
N LYS A 80 -17.66 -9.04 5.02
CA LYS A 80 -17.61 -10.11 6.02
C LYS A 80 -17.26 -9.51 7.37
N LYS A 81 -18.01 -9.89 8.41
CA LYS A 81 -17.79 -9.42 9.77
C LYS A 81 -17.20 -10.52 10.60
N GLY A 82 -16.23 -10.17 11.44
CA GLY A 82 -15.58 -11.03 12.40
C GLY A 82 -15.59 -10.40 13.78
N LYS A 83 -15.57 -11.23 14.82
CA LYS A 83 -15.42 -10.75 16.18
C LYS A 83 -14.78 -11.78 17.10
N LYS A 84 -14.20 -11.30 18.19
CA LYS A 84 -13.79 -12.14 19.33
C LYS A 84 -13.93 -11.36 20.64
N ILE A 85 -13.91 -12.08 21.76
CA ILE A 85 -13.84 -11.48 23.09
C ILE A 85 -12.41 -11.61 23.61
N ALA A 86 -11.79 -10.49 23.95
CA ALA A 86 -10.55 -10.44 24.72
C ALA A 86 -10.90 -10.25 26.20
N LYS A 87 -10.08 -10.80 27.09
CA LYS A 87 -10.26 -10.74 28.54
C LYS A 87 -9.03 -10.12 29.16
N GLU A 88 -9.23 -9.16 30.07
CA GLU A 88 -8.14 -8.48 30.78
C GLU A 88 -8.44 -8.39 32.26
N THR A 89 -7.39 -8.47 33.08
CA THR A 89 -7.43 -8.23 34.51
C THR A 89 -6.48 -7.07 34.78
N PRO A 90 -6.95 -5.80 34.71
CA PRO A 90 -6.08 -4.63 34.67
C PRO A 90 -5.27 -4.43 35.97
N PHE A 91 -5.81 -4.88 37.10
CA PHE A 91 -5.15 -4.84 38.40
C PHE A 91 -5.24 -6.21 39.08
N GLU A 92 -4.27 -6.56 39.94
CA GLU A 92 -4.17 -7.87 40.61
C GLU A 92 -5.47 -8.25 41.35
N ASP A 93 -6.14 -7.28 41.95
CA ASP A 93 -7.39 -7.46 42.70
C ASP A 93 -8.67 -7.10 41.90
N SER A 94 -8.54 -6.82 40.60
CA SER A 94 -9.68 -6.46 39.76
C SER A 94 -10.41 -7.67 39.20
N GLU A 95 -11.71 -7.52 38.95
CA GLU A 95 -12.48 -8.52 38.21
C GLU A 95 -12.00 -8.58 36.75
N GLU A 96 -12.06 -9.77 36.15
CA GLU A 96 -11.80 -9.96 34.72
C GLU A 96 -12.84 -9.19 33.89
N GLN A 97 -12.36 -8.29 33.03
CA GLN A 97 -13.18 -7.49 32.13
C GLN A 97 -13.10 -8.10 30.73
N SER A 98 -14.24 -8.14 30.04
CA SER A 98 -14.36 -8.66 28.67
C SER A 98 -14.57 -7.54 27.67
N PHE A 99 -13.78 -7.54 26.60
CA PHE A 99 -13.79 -6.52 25.55
C PHE A 99 -14.06 -7.16 24.19
N GLU A 100 -15.10 -6.68 23.49
CA GLU A 100 -15.37 -7.11 22.13
C GLU A 100 -14.37 -6.47 21.16
N GLN A 101 -13.69 -7.33 20.39
CA GLN A 101 -12.82 -6.96 19.29
C GLN A 101 -13.59 -7.26 18.00
N THR A 102 -13.56 -6.34 17.04
CA THR A 102 -14.32 -6.46 15.80
C THR A 102 -13.40 -6.34 14.60
N ALA A 103 -13.75 -7.03 13.51
CA ALA A 103 -13.09 -6.90 12.23
C ALA A 103 -14.09 -6.96 11.08
N LEU A 104 -13.77 -6.27 9.99
CA LEU A 104 -14.53 -6.30 8.75
C LEU A 104 -13.57 -6.53 7.59
N PHE A 105 -13.96 -7.37 6.63
CA PHE A 105 -13.32 -7.45 5.32
C PHE A 105 -14.33 -7.07 4.25
N CYS A 106 -13.99 -6.06 3.46
CA CYS A 106 -14.86 -5.54 2.41
C CYS A 106 -14.16 -5.68 1.05
N GLN A 107 -14.83 -6.33 0.09
CA GLN A 107 -14.38 -6.35 -1.30
C GLN A 107 -14.94 -5.09 -2.01
N VAL A 108 -14.11 -4.06 -2.15
CA VAL A 108 -14.53 -2.75 -2.67
C VAL A 108 -14.87 -2.85 -4.16
N ASN A 109 -14.01 -3.49 -4.95
CA ASN A 109 -14.26 -3.89 -6.34
C ASN A 109 -13.38 -5.12 -6.68
N GLU A 110 -13.19 -5.45 -7.96
CA GLU A 110 -12.37 -6.61 -8.36
C GLU A 110 -10.88 -6.48 -7.96
N GLN A 111 -10.38 -5.26 -7.83
CA GLN A 111 -8.96 -4.98 -7.55
C GLN A 111 -8.71 -4.63 -6.09
N TYR A 112 -9.59 -3.83 -5.48
CA TYR A 112 -9.42 -3.31 -4.14
C TYR A 112 -10.23 -4.07 -3.12
N SER A 113 -9.57 -4.35 -1.99
CA SER A 113 -10.22 -4.81 -0.77
C SER A 113 -9.62 -4.09 0.43
N MET A 114 -10.35 -4.12 1.54
CA MET A 114 -9.87 -3.55 2.78
C MET A 114 -10.26 -4.41 3.98
N TYR A 115 -9.37 -4.45 4.96
CA TYR A 115 -9.69 -4.88 6.31
C TYR A 115 -9.82 -3.65 7.20
N THR A 116 -10.81 -3.65 8.09
CA THR A 116 -10.85 -2.74 9.23
C THR A 116 -10.99 -3.54 10.51
N ALA A 117 -10.43 -3.07 11.61
CA ALA A 117 -10.58 -3.73 12.89
C ALA A 117 -10.54 -2.73 14.03
N ASN A 118 -11.29 -3.01 15.09
CA ASN A 118 -11.29 -2.25 16.33
C ASN A 118 -10.92 -3.21 17.46
N PHE A 119 -9.86 -2.85 18.16
CA PHE A 119 -9.40 -3.51 19.35
C PHE A 119 -9.59 -2.60 20.55
N ASN A 120 -10.13 -3.15 21.64
CA ASN A 120 -10.43 -2.41 22.86
C ASN A 120 -9.92 -3.19 24.06
N GLY A 121 -9.47 -2.47 25.08
CA GLY A 121 -9.19 -3.04 26.39
C GLY A 121 -9.38 -2.00 27.48
N HIS A 122 -8.86 -2.30 28.67
CA HIS A 122 -8.99 -1.41 29.80
C HIS A 122 -8.21 -0.11 29.53
N GLU A 123 -8.94 0.99 29.34
CA GLU A 123 -8.39 2.33 29.11
C GLU A 123 -7.60 2.51 27.81
N TRP A 124 -7.65 1.53 26.89
CA TRP A 124 -6.98 1.62 25.59
C TRP A 124 -7.87 1.16 24.44
N PHE A 125 -7.59 1.71 23.25
CA PHE A 125 -8.18 1.26 22.00
C PHE A 125 -7.14 1.30 20.87
N ASN A 126 -7.34 0.49 19.84
CA ASN A 126 -6.57 0.48 18.61
C ASN A 126 -7.48 0.18 17.43
N GLU A 127 -7.42 1.01 16.39
CA GLU A 127 -8.14 0.84 15.15
C GLU A 127 -7.15 0.60 14.02
N TYR A 128 -7.49 -0.32 13.11
CA TYR A 128 -6.70 -0.64 11.93
C TYR A 128 -7.55 -0.45 10.68
N SER A 129 -6.96 0.12 9.64
CA SER A 129 -7.45 0.13 8.28
C SER A 129 -6.33 -0.32 7.34
N ILE A 130 -6.51 -1.48 6.72
CA ILE A 130 -5.51 -2.16 5.89
C ILE A 130 -6.05 -2.23 4.48
N TYR A 131 -5.35 -1.62 3.53
CA TYR A 131 -5.80 -1.49 2.15
C TYR A 131 -4.97 -2.37 1.23
N LEU A 132 -5.68 -3.13 0.40
CA LEU A 132 -5.10 -4.09 -0.52
C LEU A 132 -5.51 -3.77 -1.95
N LYS A 133 -4.57 -3.97 -2.87
CA LYS A 133 -4.79 -3.96 -4.31
C LYS A 133 -4.28 -5.27 -4.87
N ASP A 134 -5.13 -6.00 -5.57
CA ASP A 134 -4.85 -7.31 -6.15
C ASP A 134 -4.30 -8.29 -5.08
N GLY A 135 -4.86 -8.23 -3.87
CA GLY A 135 -4.46 -9.05 -2.71
C GLY A 135 -3.15 -8.62 -2.00
N ASN A 136 -2.49 -7.56 -2.45
CA ASN A 136 -1.25 -7.06 -1.83
C ASN A 136 -1.51 -5.79 -1.01
N ILE A 137 -1.00 -5.76 0.21
CA ILE A 137 -1.07 -4.57 1.07
C ILE A 137 -0.27 -3.44 0.41
N PHE A 138 -0.91 -2.28 0.24
CA PHE A 138 -0.24 -1.07 -0.25
C PHE A 138 -0.21 0.05 0.80
N PHE A 139 -1.18 0.05 1.74
CA PHE A 139 -1.29 1.07 2.77
C PHE A 139 -1.93 0.52 4.05
N VAL A 140 -1.42 0.94 5.20
CA VAL A 140 -2.00 0.67 6.52
C VAL A 140 -2.07 1.98 7.28
N LEU A 141 -3.26 2.26 7.82
CA LEU A 141 -3.50 3.28 8.82
C LEU A 141 -3.84 2.58 10.14
N GLN A 142 -3.14 2.95 11.19
CA GLN A 142 -3.45 2.57 12.56
C GLN A 142 -3.68 3.85 13.36
N SER A 143 -4.75 3.89 14.14
CA SER A 143 -4.96 4.88 15.21
C SER A 143 -5.08 4.15 16.52
N GLY A 144 -4.58 4.75 17.59
CA GLY A 144 -4.65 4.18 18.92
C GLY A 144 -4.68 5.27 19.97
N GLY A 145 -5.03 4.86 21.17
CA GLY A 145 -4.97 5.72 22.33
C GLY A 145 -5.07 4.92 23.61
N ALA A 146 -4.49 5.49 24.65
CA ALA A 146 -4.65 5.01 26.01
C ALA A 146 -4.68 6.22 26.93
N GLU A 147 -5.64 6.27 27.84
CA GLU A 147 -5.84 7.42 28.74
C GLU A 147 -5.86 8.76 27.97
N ALA A 148 -4.86 9.62 28.20
CA ALA A 148 -4.67 10.91 27.54
C ALA A 148 -3.71 10.84 26.34
N CYS A 149 -3.13 9.67 26.06
CA CYS A 149 -2.26 9.41 24.92
C CYS A 149 -3.08 9.12 23.65
N SER A 150 -2.62 9.62 22.52
CA SER A 150 -3.11 9.21 21.20
C SER A 150 -1.95 9.04 20.25
N ASP A 151 -2.02 8.02 19.41
CA ASP A 151 -1.04 7.74 18.38
C ASP A 151 -1.70 7.39 17.04
N GLU A 152 -0.97 7.65 15.97
CA GLU A 152 -1.35 7.24 14.63
C GLU A 152 -0.09 6.79 13.89
N SER A 153 -0.19 5.68 13.16
CA SER A 153 0.85 5.20 12.27
C SER A 153 0.33 5.01 10.85
N ARG A 154 1.17 5.35 9.88
CA ARG A 154 0.91 5.22 8.44
C ARG A 154 2.05 4.45 7.81
N ALA A 155 1.76 3.23 7.37
CA ALA A 155 2.73 2.37 6.69
C ALA A 155 2.41 2.28 5.19
N TYR A 156 3.43 2.54 4.38
CA TYR A 156 3.38 2.53 2.93
C TYR A 156 4.20 1.35 2.42
N TYR A 157 3.65 0.60 1.46
CA TYR A 157 4.26 -0.63 0.95
C TYR A 157 4.55 -0.54 -0.56
N ASP A 158 5.64 -1.16 -1.00
CA ASP A 158 5.92 -1.32 -2.42
C ASP A 158 4.96 -2.32 -3.10
N LYS A 159 5.10 -2.50 -4.40
CA LYS A 159 4.29 -3.45 -5.19
C LYS A 159 4.52 -4.92 -4.85
N LYS A 160 5.60 -5.23 -4.11
CA LYS A 160 5.96 -6.58 -3.65
C LYS A 160 5.52 -6.83 -2.21
N GLY A 161 4.87 -5.86 -1.56
CA GLY A 161 4.43 -5.96 -0.17
C GLY A 161 5.53 -5.67 0.86
N ASN A 162 6.65 -5.04 0.48
CA ASN A 162 7.67 -4.61 1.44
C ASN A 162 7.36 -3.22 1.98
N LEU A 163 7.55 -3.01 3.28
CA LEU A 163 7.43 -1.70 3.91
C LEU A 163 8.50 -0.73 3.38
N ILE A 164 8.09 0.38 2.77
CA ILE A 164 9.00 1.41 2.24
C ILE A 164 9.08 2.66 3.11
N THR A 165 8.03 2.96 3.89
CA THR A 165 8.00 4.12 4.77
C THR A 165 6.97 3.90 5.88
N LEU A 166 7.37 4.25 7.10
CA LEU A 166 6.49 4.34 8.27
C LEU A 166 6.55 5.77 8.80
N ILE A 167 5.38 6.40 8.92
CA ILE A 167 5.21 7.72 9.53
C ILE A 167 4.37 7.54 10.78
N THR A 168 4.79 8.12 11.90
CA THR A 168 4.03 8.13 13.14
C THR A 168 3.76 9.55 13.61
N LYS A 169 2.69 9.76 14.35
CA LYS A 169 2.47 10.96 15.16
C LYS A 169 1.84 10.53 16.48
N SER A 170 2.12 11.26 17.55
CA SER A 170 1.47 11.09 18.84
C SER A 170 1.30 12.44 19.52
N ASN A 171 0.45 12.51 20.53
CA ASN A 171 0.52 13.60 21.50
C ASN A 171 1.55 13.25 22.60
N ASP A 172 1.67 14.12 23.59
CA ASP A 172 2.51 14.03 24.78
C ASP A 172 1.73 13.48 25.98
N CYS A 173 0.65 12.74 25.73
CA CYS A 173 -0.22 12.16 26.76
C CYS A 173 -0.81 13.19 27.73
N ASP A 174 -1.02 14.41 27.26
CA ASP A 174 -1.62 15.51 28.01
C ASP A 174 -3.09 15.77 27.63
N GLY A 175 -3.66 14.92 26.77
CA GLY A 175 -5.00 15.08 26.21
C GLY A 175 -5.09 16.15 25.11
N GLY A 176 -3.96 16.70 24.69
CA GLY A 176 -3.85 17.70 23.63
C GLY A 176 -3.71 17.10 22.23
N ASP A 177 -3.59 18.00 21.26
CA ASP A 177 -3.49 17.67 19.83
C ASP A 177 -2.23 16.86 19.49
N PHE A 178 -2.31 16.11 18.39
CA PHE A 178 -1.15 15.43 17.81
C PHE A 178 0.00 16.41 17.54
N LYS A 179 1.21 16.00 17.93
CA LYS A 179 2.43 16.71 17.51
C LYS A 179 2.78 16.39 16.05
N LYS A 180 3.87 17.00 15.58
CA LYS A 180 4.39 16.81 14.22
C LYS A 180 4.69 15.34 13.93
N SER A 181 4.32 14.91 12.73
CA SER A 181 4.64 13.57 12.25
C SER A 181 6.14 13.33 12.11
N LYS A 182 6.57 12.10 12.39
CA LYS A 182 7.95 11.64 12.31
C LYS A 182 8.04 10.43 11.39
N LYS A 183 8.97 10.47 10.43
CA LYS A 183 9.34 9.28 9.66
C LYS A 183 10.28 8.41 10.49
N ILE A 184 9.94 7.13 10.62
CA ILE A 184 10.78 6.14 11.29
C ILE A 184 11.89 5.73 10.32
N LYS A 185 13.14 5.81 10.78
CA LYS A 185 14.34 5.51 9.98
C LYS A 185 15.19 4.38 10.56
N LYS A 186 14.91 3.91 11.78
CA LYS A 186 15.74 2.91 12.45
C LYS A 186 15.23 1.51 12.13
N ASP A 187 16.10 0.66 11.63
CA ASP A 187 15.77 -0.72 11.24
C ASP A 187 15.14 -1.52 12.38
N LYS A 188 15.60 -1.35 13.62
CA LYS A 188 15.02 -2.04 14.79
C LYS A 188 13.55 -1.66 15.02
N GLU A 189 13.23 -0.37 14.95
CA GLU A 189 11.86 0.14 15.14
C GLU A 189 10.96 -0.34 14.00
N LEU A 190 11.45 -0.33 12.76
CA LEU A 190 10.71 -0.86 11.60
C LEU A 190 10.43 -2.36 11.72
N LYS A 191 11.42 -3.15 12.14
CA LYS A 191 11.25 -4.60 12.36
C LYS A 191 10.24 -4.91 13.46
N GLN A 192 10.27 -4.15 14.55
CA GLN A 192 9.29 -4.29 15.63
C GLN A 192 7.87 -3.97 15.14
N TYR A 193 7.72 -2.88 14.38
CA TYR A 193 6.45 -2.54 13.75
C TYR A 193 5.94 -3.67 12.84
N ILE A 194 6.77 -4.16 11.92
CA ILE A 194 6.37 -5.24 10.99
C ILE A 194 5.97 -6.50 11.76
N SER A 195 6.72 -6.89 12.79
CA SER A 195 6.40 -8.06 13.60
C SER A 195 5.05 -7.90 14.31
N SER A 196 4.81 -6.74 14.93
CA SER A 196 3.54 -6.45 15.60
C SER A 196 2.39 -6.45 14.61
N PHE A 197 2.56 -5.74 13.49
CA PHE A 197 1.57 -5.65 12.43
C PHE A 197 1.18 -7.03 11.87
N ASN A 198 2.16 -7.91 11.62
CA ASN A 198 1.87 -9.25 11.10
C ASN A 198 1.06 -10.09 12.09
N THR A 199 1.38 -10.02 13.39
CA THR A 199 0.57 -10.68 14.43
C THR A 199 -0.86 -10.17 14.42
N THR A 200 -1.04 -8.85 14.45
CA THR A 200 -2.37 -8.22 14.42
C THR A 200 -3.12 -8.54 13.12
N TYR A 201 -2.45 -8.52 11.97
CA TYR A 201 -3.08 -8.81 10.69
C TYR A 201 -3.59 -10.26 10.62
N ASN A 202 -2.79 -11.22 11.09
CA ASN A 202 -3.23 -12.62 11.19
C ASN A 202 -4.45 -12.75 12.10
N GLU A 203 -4.45 -12.06 13.24
CA GLU A 203 -5.57 -12.04 14.18
C GLU A 203 -6.85 -11.45 13.55
N ILE A 204 -6.71 -10.37 12.78
CA ILE A 204 -7.81 -9.79 12.00
C ILE A 204 -8.38 -10.82 11.01
N GLN A 205 -7.51 -11.49 10.25
CA GLN A 205 -7.91 -12.51 9.29
C GLN A 205 -8.62 -13.69 9.98
N GLU A 206 -8.12 -14.13 11.13
CA GLU A 206 -8.76 -15.19 11.91
C GLU A 206 -10.17 -14.80 12.39
N MET A 207 -10.37 -13.57 12.85
CA MET A 207 -11.70 -13.10 13.28
C MET A 207 -12.72 -13.20 12.15
N ILE A 208 -12.31 -12.93 10.91
CA ILE A 208 -13.18 -12.88 9.72
C ILE A 208 -13.45 -14.26 9.13
N ASN A 209 -12.52 -15.20 9.29
CA ASN A 209 -12.59 -16.52 8.65
C ASN A 209 -13.14 -17.63 9.57
N LYS A 210 -13.44 -17.33 10.84
CA LYS A 210 -14.12 -18.23 11.79
C LYS A 210 -15.63 -18.16 11.64
#